data_AF-S2K3L6-F1
#
_entry.id   AF-S2K3L6-F1
#
_cell.length_a   1.000
_cell.length_b   1.000
_cell.length_c   1.000
_cell.angle_alpha   90.00
_cell.angle_beta   90.00
_cell.angle_gamma   90.00
#
_symmetry.space_group_name_H-M   'P 1'
#
loop_
_entity.id
_entity.type
_entity.pdbx_description
1 polymer ?
#
loop_
_entity_poly.entity_id
_entity_poly.type
_entity_poly.pdbx_seq_one_letter_code
_entity_poly.pdbx_strand_id
1 'polypeptide(L)'
;MYEASRKFIYEHPSHSFIFSANDDIWKDYFSVEDLKEIKDSVEAKKVCEDMPKHLVDALLKSNKKKTYKEMYDVFKNIEADRHDDPELYWVKESVLDYIELFYNTSFAMFNSEQDLLDEVYGFIKKSRRISKTRTET
;
A
#
# COMPACT_ATOMS: atom_id res chain seq x y z
N MET A 1 13.60 1.99 -7.02
CA MET A 1 12.84 0.96 -6.28
C MET A 1 12.99 -0.38 -6.98
N TYR A 2 12.36 -0.64 -8.14
CA TYR A 2 12.46 -1.94 -8.83
C TYR A 2 13.89 -2.45 -9.14
N GLU A 3 14.72 -1.63 -9.79
CA GLU A 3 16.12 -1.97 -10.14
C GLU A 3 17.01 -2.28 -8.93
N ALA A 4 16.67 -1.71 -7.78
CA ALA A 4 17.42 -1.84 -6.54
C ALA A 4 17.05 -3.12 -5.79
N SER A 5 15.73 -3.37 -5.70
CA SER A 5 15.15 -4.54 -5.06
C SER A 5 15.69 -5.84 -5.64
N ARG A 6 15.97 -5.88 -6.96
CA ARG A 6 16.53 -7.05 -7.66
C ARG A 6 17.92 -7.51 -7.17
N LYS A 7 18.67 -6.67 -6.44
CA LYS A 7 20.04 -6.97 -6.01
C LYS A 7 20.14 -7.44 -4.55
N PHE A 8 19.04 -7.47 -3.81
CA PHE A 8 19.06 -7.94 -2.43
C PHE A 8 19.14 -9.46 -2.37
N ILE A 9 20.13 -9.98 -1.63
CA ILE A 9 20.39 -11.43 -1.48
C ILE A 9 19.48 -12.06 -0.41
N TYR A 10 18.96 -11.22 0.50
CA TYR A 10 17.95 -11.57 1.48
C TYR A 10 16.82 -10.54 1.41
N GLU A 11 15.67 -10.94 0.89
CA GLU A 11 14.48 -10.10 0.93
C GLU A 11 13.79 -10.29 2.29
N HIS A 12 13.90 -9.28 3.16
CA HIS A 12 13.08 -9.26 4.35
C HIS A 12 11.60 -9.13 3.91
N PRO A 13 10.66 -9.94 4.44
CA PRO A 13 9.26 -9.91 4.01
C PRO A 13 8.63 -8.52 4.07
N SER A 14 9.09 -7.70 5.01
CA SER A 14 8.62 -6.32 5.20
C SER A 14 9.31 -5.28 4.30
N HIS A 15 10.42 -5.60 3.61
CA HIS A 15 11.22 -4.63 2.85
C HIS A 15 10.42 -3.91 1.76
N SER A 16 9.49 -4.62 1.10
CA SER A 16 8.58 -4.05 0.09
C SER A 16 7.42 -3.23 0.67
N PHE A 17 7.25 -3.24 2.00
CA PHE A 17 6.19 -2.53 2.73
C PHE A 17 6.73 -1.37 3.59
N ILE A 18 8.04 -1.08 3.50
CA ILE A 18 8.64 0.08 4.18
C ILE A 18 8.25 1.33 3.41
N PHE A 19 7.19 1.99 3.85
CA PHE A 19 6.77 3.30 3.33
C PHE A 19 7.62 4.45 3.89
N SER A 20 8.08 4.32 5.14
CA SER A 20 9.04 5.23 5.78
C SER A 20 10.01 4.46 6.67
N ALA A 21 11.31 4.49 6.40
CA ALA A 21 12.32 3.87 7.27
C ALA A 21 12.55 4.64 8.60
N ASN A 22 11.90 5.79 8.76
CA ASN A 22 11.92 6.59 9.98
C ASN A 22 10.77 6.28 10.93
N ASP A 23 9.79 5.47 10.51
CA ASP A 23 8.70 5.06 11.39
C ASP A 23 9.24 4.22 12.56
N ASP A 24 8.83 4.58 13.77
CA ASP A 24 9.25 3.92 15.00
C ASP A 24 8.81 2.47 15.06
N ILE A 25 7.74 2.10 14.34
CA ILE A 25 7.24 0.72 14.28
C ILE A 25 8.32 -0.27 13.84
N TRP A 26 9.25 0.15 12.99
CA TRP A 26 10.27 -0.74 12.43
C TRP A 26 11.33 -1.19 13.44
N LYS A 27 11.44 -0.51 14.59
CA LYS A 27 12.32 -0.93 15.69
C LYS A 27 11.94 -2.29 16.28
N ASP A 28 10.68 -2.69 16.11
CA ASP A 28 10.18 -3.99 16.57
C ASP A 28 10.39 -5.11 15.54
N TYR A 29 10.70 -4.77 14.29
CA TYR A 29 10.82 -5.73 13.17
C TYR A 29 12.24 -5.90 12.65
N PHE A 30 13.11 -4.91 12.85
CA PHE A 30 14.45 -4.87 12.30
C PHE A 30 15.47 -4.61 13.41
N SER A 31 16.68 -5.18 13.25
CA SER A 31 17.79 -4.80 14.11
C SER A 31 18.23 -3.36 13.84
N VAL A 32 18.99 -2.79 14.76
CA VAL A 32 19.54 -1.42 14.60
C VAL A 32 20.47 -1.38 13.39
N GLU A 33 21.19 -2.46 13.15
CA GLU A 33 22.09 -2.65 12.02
C GLU A 33 21.31 -2.71 10.70
N ASP A 34 20.21 -3.47 10.64
CA ASP A 34 19.35 -3.55 9.44
C ASP A 34 18.72 -2.19 9.13
N LEU A 35 18.21 -1.48 10.13
CA LEU A 35 17.64 -0.14 9.96
C LEU A 35 18.68 0.86 9.46
N LYS A 36 19.92 0.72 9.91
CA LYS A 36 21.03 1.54 9.44
C LYS A 36 21.37 1.24 7.97
N GLU A 37 21.44 -0.04 7.60
CA GLU A 37 21.66 -0.46 6.21
C GLU A 37 20.55 0.04 5.28
N ILE A 38 19.29 -0.08 5.71
CA ILE A 38 18.13 0.41 4.97
C ILE A 38 18.24 1.93 4.76
N LYS A 39 18.60 2.70 5.80
CA LYS A 39 18.76 4.16 5.75
C LYS A 39 19.95 4.64 4.93
N ASP A 40 21.02 3.86 4.90
CA ASP A 40 22.25 4.17 4.18
C ASP A 40 22.19 3.76 2.69
N SER A 41 21.17 2.99 2.27
CA SER A 41 20.97 2.61 0.87
C SER A 41 20.66 3.82 -0.03
N VAL A 42 21.10 3.77 -1.29
CA VAL A 42 20.96 4.90 -2.24
C VAL A 42 19.48 5.20 -2.57
N GLU A 43 18.60 4.21 -2.49
CA GLU A 43 17.15 4.39 -2.57
C GLU A 43 16.51 4.90 -1.28
N ALA A 44 17.19 4.81 -0.14
CA ALA A 44 16.66 5.24 1.16
C ALA A 44 16.25 6.70 1.18
N LYS A 45 16.90 7.57 0.40
CA LYS A 45 16.50 8.99 0.34
C LYS A 45 15.05 9.18 -0.08
N LYS A 46 14.50 8.31 -0.94
CA LYS A 46 13.08 8.34 -1.33
C LYS A 46 12.17 7.60 -0.36
N VAL A 47 12.68 6.59 0.34
CA VAL A 47 11.95 5.79 1.34
C VAL A 47 11.98 6.44 2.73
N CYS A 48 12.85 7.41 2.96
CA CYS A 48 12.94 8.22 4.17
C CYS A 48 12.21 9.56 4.03
N GLU A 49 11.72 9.90 2.84
CA GLU A 49 10.87 11.06 2.65
C GLU A 49 9.51 10.76 3.29
N ASP A 50 9.08 11.63 4.21
CA ASP A 50 7.78 11.51 4.82
C ASP A 50 6.70 11.48 3.74
N MET A 51 5.71 10.59 3.93
CA MET A 51 4.57 10.53 3.02
C MET A 51 3.98 11.93 2.83
N PRO A 52 3.67 12.35 1.59
CA PRO A 52 3.13 13.67 1.32
C PRO A 52 1.98 13.99 2.28
N LYS A 53 2.08 15.14 2.97
CA LYS A 53 1.14 15.50 4.05
C LYS A 53 -0.32 15.39 3.63
N HIS A 54 -0.66 15.75 2.40
CA HIS A 54 -2.03 15.68 1.90
C HIS A 54 -2.57 14.23 1.86
N LEU A 55 -1.73 13.23 1.58
CA LEU A 55 -2.09 11.80 1.62
C LEU A 55 -2.26 11.32 3.07
N VAL A 56 -1.34 11.72 3.95
CA VAL A 56 -1.44 11.41 5.39
C VAL A 56 -2.71 12.03 5.97
N ASP A 57 -2.98 13.29 5.66
CA ASP A 57 -4.18 13.99 6.08
C ASP A 57 -5.44 13.31 5.57
N ALA A 58 -5.43 12.82 4.31
CA ALA A 58 -6.54 12.04 3.75
C ALA A 58 -6.77 10.74 4.53
N LEU A 59 -5.71 9.99 4.84
CA LEU A 59 -5.77 8.77 5.65
C LEU A 59 -6.26 9.06 7.07
N LEU A 60 -5.80 10.15 7.68
CA LEU A 60 -6.18 10.54 9.04
C LEU A 60 -7.65 11.00 9.15
N LYS A 61 -8.36 11.30 8.03
CA LYS A 61 -9.80 11.62 8.07
C LYS A 61 -10.66 10.46 8.56
N SER A 62 -10.20 9.21 8.41
CA SER A 62 -10.87 8.04 8.98
C SER A 62 -10.44 7.72 10.41
N ASN A 63 -9.49 8.46 10.97
CA ASN A 63 -9.08 8.29 12.35
C ASN A 63 -10.29 8.51 13.28
N LYS A 64 -10.44 7.64 14.28
CA LYS A 64 -11.57 7.60 15.23
C LYS A 64 -12.94 7.20 14.65
N LYS A 65 -13.05 6.87 13.36
CA LYS A 65 -14.26 6.24 12.80
C LYS A 65 -14.35 4.80 13.30
N LYS A 66 -15.56 4.34 13.65
CA LYS A 66 -15.79 3.07 14.33
C LYS A 66 -16.43 2.01 13.44
N THR A 67 -17.01 2.42 12.31
CA THR A 67 -17.67 1.51 11.39
C THR A 67 -17.12 1.64 9.98
N TYR A 68 -17.17 0.54 9.22
CA TYR A 68 -16.82 0.53 7.80
C TYR A 68 -17.62 1.57 7.01
N LYS A 69 -18.90 1.78 7.36
CA LYS A 69 -19.76 2.80 6.76
C LYS A 69 -19.18 4.20 6.89
N GLU A 70 -18.81 4.56 8.12
CA GLU A 70 -18.27 5.88 8.42
C GLU A 70 -16.93 6.12 7.69
N MET A 71 -16.11 5.08 7.56
CA MET A 71 -14.86 5.16 6.80
C MET A 71 -15.13 5.30 5.29
N TYR A 72 -16.07 4.51 4.76
CA TYR A 72 -16.46 4.56 3.35
C TYR A 72 -17.00 5.95 2.98
N ASP A 73 -17.90 6.50 3.78
CA ASP A 73 -18.50 7.81 3.55
C ASP A 73 -17.43 8.92 3.57
N VAL A 74 -16.40 8.82 4.42
CA VAL A 74 -15.28 9.76 4.41
C VAL A 74 -14.53 9.71 3.08
N PHE A 75 -14.09 8.52 2.65
CA PHE A 75 -13.26 8.38 1.46
C PHE A 75 -14.02 8.61 0.16
N LYS A 76 -15.29 8.23 0.10
CA LYS A 76 -16.16 8.49 -1.05
C LYS A 76 -16.26 9.98 -1.36
N ASN A 77 -16.30 10.81 -0.33
CA ASN A 77 -16.43 12.27 -0.44
C ASN A 77 -15.09 13.01 -0.60
N ILE A 78 -13.95 12.31 -0.62
CA ILE A 78 -12.68 12.93 -0.98
C ILE A 78 -12.72 13.23 -2.49
N GLU A 79 -12.56 14.51 -2.83
CA GLU A 79 -12.38 14.94 -4.21
C GLU A 79 -10.94 14.64 -4.61
N ALA A 80 -10.77 13.75 -5.59
CA ALA A 80 -9.49 13.34 -6.13
C ALA A 80 -9.72 13.02 -7.60
N ASP A 81 -9.06 13.76 -8.48
CA ASP A 81 -9.10 13.51 -9.92
C ASP A 81 -7.91 12.64 -10.33
N ARG A 82 -8.15 11.64 -11.17
CA ARG A 82 -7.14 10.68 -11.60
C ARG A 82 -5.98 11.32 -12.37
N HIS A 83 -6.25 12.42 -13.08
CA HIS A 83 -5.28 13.10 -13.94
C HIS A 83 -4.59 14.25 -13.20
N ASP A 84 -5.32 14.98 -12.36
CA ASP A 84 -4.78 16.12 -11.61
C ASP A 84 -4.09 15.69 -10.30
N ASP A 85 -4.59 14.67 -9.60
CA ASP A 85 -4.03 14.14 -8.35
C ASP A 85 -4.06 12.59 -8.34
N PRO A 86 -3.19 11.94 -9.14
CA PRO A 86 -3.18 10.49 -9.29
C PRO A 86 -2.84 9.74 -7.99
N GLU A 87 -2.06 10.35 -7.09
CA GLU A 87 -1.65 9.74 -5.83
C GLU A 87 -2.81 9.68 -4.84
N LEU A 88 -3.50 10.81 -4.63
CA LEU A 88 -4.68 10.85 -3.76
C LEU A 88 -5.82 10.01 -4.33
N TYR A 89 -6.00 10.02 -5.65
CA TYR A 89 -6.97 9.15 -6.32
C TYR A 89 -6.68 7.67 -6.03
N TRP A 90 -5.42 7.26 -6.17
CA TRP A 90 -5.02 5.88 -5.89
C TRP A 90 -5.24 5.49 -4.42
N VAL A 91 -4.90 6.36 -3.47
CA VAL A 91 -5.14 6.12 -2.03
C VAL A 91 -6.63 5.99 -1.75
N LYS A 92 -7.45 6.90 -2.28
CA LYS A 92 -8.90 6.88 -2.13
C LYS A 92 -9.49 5.56 -2.60
N GLU A 93 -9.22 5.17 -3.84
CA GLU A 93 -9.79 3.96 -4.42
C GLU A 93 -9.30 2.71 -3.67
N SER A 94 -8.03 2.64 -3.29
CA SER A 94 -7.48 1.50 -2.54
C SER A 94 -8.16 1.29 -1.19
N VAL A 95 -8.48 2.39 -0.48
CA VAL A 95 -9.19 2.30 0.81
C VAL A 95 -10.66 1.90 0.59
N LEU A 96 -11.32 2.43 -0.44
CA LEU A 96 -12.70 2.05 -0.76
C LEU A 96 -12.80 0.56 -1.12
N ASP A 97 -11.91 0.07 -2.01
CA ASP A 97 -11.82 -1.34 -2.38
C ASP A 97 -11.61 -2.23 -1.14
N TYR A 98 -10.71 -1.83 -0.24
CA TYR A 98 -10.49 -2.56 1.01
C TYR A 98 -11.71 -2.59 1.92
N ILE A 99 -12.44 -1.46 2.05
CA ILE A 99 -13.65 -1.41 2.88
C ILE A 99 -14.77 -2.28 2.28
N GLU A 100 -14.89 -2.34 0.95
CA GLU A 100 -15.88 -3.16 0.27
C GLU A 100 -15.71 -4.66 0.56
N LEU A 101 -14.48 -5.13 0.82
CA LEU A 101 -14.22 -6.52 1.26
C LEU A 101 -14.98 -6.89 2.54
N PHE A 102 -15.29 -5.94 3.41
CA PHE A 102 -15.98 -6.18 4.69
C PHE A 102 -17.49 -5.98 4.62
N TYR A 103 -17.99 -5.35 3.56
CA TYR A 103 -19.43 -5.14 3.34
C TYR A 103 -20.12 -6.36 2.74
N ASN A 104 -19.39 -7.14 1.94
CA ASN A 104 -19.83 -8.45 1.53
C ASN A 104 -19.39 -9.48 2.59
N THR A 105 -20.25 -9.76 3.56
CA THR A 105 -20.05 -10.88 4.50
C THR A 105 -20.20 -12.24 3.83
N SER A 106 -20.65 -12.28 2.56
CA SER A 106 -20.11 -13.30 1.69
C SER A 106 -18.66 -12.92 1.43
N PHE A 107 -17.74 -13.39 2.30
CA PHE A 107 -16.46 -13.85 1.76
C PHE A 107 -16.82 -14.48 0.42
N ALA A 108 -16.23 -14.00 -0.69
CA ALA A 108 -16.26 -14.77 -1.92
C ALA A 108 -15.93 -16.18 -1.44
N MET A 109 -16.92 -17.07 -1.46
CA MET A 109 -16.76 -18.36 -0.82
C MET A 109 -15.69 -18.97 -1.69
N PHE A 110 -14.46 -18.99 -1.18
CA PHE A 110 -13.31 -19.47 -1.92
C PHE A 110 -13.52 -20.97 -1.94
N ASN A 111 -14.34 -21.40 -2.89
CA ASN A 111 -14.73 -22.79 -3.06
C ASN A 111 -13.48 -23.61 -3.42
N SER A 112 -12.44 -22.93 -3.90
CA SER A 112 -11.11 -23.45 -4.14
C SER A 112 -10.01 -22.42 -3.85
N GLU A 113 -8.79 -22.90 -3.64
CA GLU A 113 -7.57 -22.08 -3.60
C GLU A 113 -7.39 -21.25 -4.88
N GLN A 114 -7.87 -21.76 -6.02
CA GLN A 114 -7.85 -21.04 -7.28
C GLN A 114 -8.66 -19.74 -7.23
N ASP A 115 -9.84 -19.74 -6.61
CA ASP A 115 -10.68 -18.54 -6.48
C ASP A 115 -9.96 -17.44 -5.66
N LEU A 116 -9.24 -17.85 -4.61
CA LEU A 116 -8.43 -16.95 -3.79
C LEU A 116 -7.27 -16.37 -4.60
N LEU A 117 -6.55 -17.23 -5.32
CA LEU A 117 -5.42 -16.81 -6.16
C LEU A 117 -5.89 -15.89 -7.29
N ASP A 118 -7.03 -16.15 -7.92
CA ASP A 118 -7.55 -15.31 -9.00
C ASP A 118 -7.96 -13.92 -8.52
N GLU A 119 -8.51 -13.77 -7.32
CA GLU A 119 -8.80 -12.46 -6.73
C GLU A 119 -7.52 -11.71 -6.34
N VAL A 120 -6.59 -12.36 -5.64
CA VAL A 120 -5.31 -11.75 -5.23
C VAL A 120 -4.47 -11.36 -6.45
N TYR A 121 -4.30 -12.27 -7.41
CA TYR A 121 -3.59 -11.96 -8.66
C TYR A 121 -4.41 -11.04 -9.57
N GLY A 122 -5.73 -11.03 -9.49
CA GLY A 122 -6.61 -10.09 -10.17
C GLY A 122 -6.35 -8.66 -9.71
N PHE A 123 -6.26 -8.44 -8.40
CA PHE A 123 -5.85 -7.18 -7.80
C PHE A 123 -4.45 -6.75 -8.26
N ILE A 124 -3.47 -7.65 -8.20
CA ILE A 124 -2.10 -7.38 -8.67
C ILE A 124 -2.10 -7.04 -10.18
N LYS A 125 -2.84 -7.76 -11.02
CA LYS A 125 -2.93 -7.46 -12.47
C LYS A 125 -3.57 -6.10 -12.72
N LYS A 126 -4.62 -5.74 -11.98
CA LYS A 126 -5.27 -4.42 -12.06
C LYS A 126 -4.30 -3.31 -11.65
N SER A 127 -3.58 -3.48 -10.54
CA SER A 127 -2.60 -2.49 -10.07
C SER A 127 -1.43 -2.31 -11.06
N ARG A 128 -1.01 -3.38 -11.74
CA ARG A 128 0.00 -3.32 -12.83
C ARG A 128 -0.50 -2.55 -14.06
N ARG A 129 -1.75 -2.76 -14.44
CA ARG A 129 -2.39 -2.01 -15.55
C ARG A 129 -2.43 -0.51 -15.25
N ILE A 130 -2.79 -0.15 -14.02
CA ILE A 130 -2.88 1.24 -13.58
C ILE A 130 -1.50 1.89 -13.52
N SER A 131 -0.48 1.18 -13.04
CA SER A 131 0.90 1.68 -12.90
C SER A 131 1.74 1.64 -14.19
N LYS A 132 1.20 1.14 -15.32
CA LYS A 132 1.92 0.96 -16.61
C LYS A 132 3.24 0.17 -16.51
N THR A 133 3.44 -0.63 -15.46
CA THR A 133 4.68 -1.38 -15.24
C THR A 133 4.71 -2.68 -16.06
N ARG A 134 5.79 -2.91 -16.81
CA ARG A 134 5.99 -4.16 -17.59
C ARG A 134 6.67 -5.23 -16.74
N THR A 135 6.34 -6.50 -17.00
CA THR A 135 7.04 -7.65 -16.39
C THR A 135 8.32 -7.88 -17.15
N GLU A 136 9.43 -8.05 -16.44
CA GLU A 136 10.56 -8.79 -16.99
C GLU A 136 10.16 -10.28 -17.05
N THR A 137 10.30 -10.86 -18.23
CA THR A 137 10.26 -12.31 -18.48
C THR A 137 11.61 -12.94 -18.19
#